data_AF-A0A7J6KLI9-F1
#
_entry.id   AF-A0A7J6KLI9-F1
#
_cell.length_a   1.000
_cell.length_b   1.000
_cell.length_c   1.000
_cell.angle_alpha   90.00
_cell.angle_beta   90.00
_cell.angle_gamma   90.00
#
_symmetry.space_group_name_H-M   'P 1'
#
loop_
_entity.id
_entity.type
_entity.pdbx_description
1 polymer ?
#
loop_
_entity_poly.entity_id
_entity_poly.type
_entity_poly.pdbx_seq_one_letter_code
_entity_poly.pdbx_strand_id
1 'polypeptide(L)'
;MATPEEQAELSRARQGLASTRRSLRDTRETVNNIIPDDKDDTNQLLADLAAKEKDLLAQIGDFEARIAELEALADRSISDISRREGISRISPHEEEAFVSPLGQTSPEVGKRSTEATSSRPSRCSAASVTKLCLPQLCEPSDLQSHYEAIEHTLVEAGAADYGEEGRLSVHSEVKVSVMTKFLSTLTSVRSVHKRAMAAARVHGQDWNLVRNVLSARFCRRSVLREMYDEKLRALTYGGVKQIDDFLEAASEVFHIFVDIFPND
;
A
#
# COMPACT_ATOMS: atom_id res chain seq x y z
N MET A 1 -16.13 -17.26 4.39
CA MET A 1 -15.56 -16.61 5.58
C MET A 1 -14.50 -17.57 6.05
N ALA A 2 -13.23 -17.20 5.94
CA ALA A 2 -12.15 -17.97 6.53
C ALA A 2 -12.45 -18.18 8.01
N THR A 3 -12.21 -19.39 8.50
CA THR A 3 -12.46 -19.70 9.91
C THR A 3 -11.54 -18.81 10.79
N PRO A 4 -11.94 -18.46 12.01
CA PRO A 4 -11.07 -17.73 12.94
C PRO A 4 -9.72 -18.42 13.16
N GLU A 5 -9.69 -19.74 13.01
CA GLU A 5 -8.48 -20.57 13.07
C GLU A 5 -7.57 -20.36 11.86
N GLU A 6 -8.10 -20.34 10.63
CA GLU A 6 -7.35 -20.03 9.40
C GLU A 6 -6.80 -18.60 9.40
N GLN A 7 -7.54 -17.63 9.94
CA GLN A 7 -7.07 -16.24 10.09
C GLN A 7 -5.95 -16.14 11.13
N ALA A 8 -6.08 -16.85 12.26
CA ALA A 8 -5.03 -16.92 13.26
C ALA A 8 -3.77 -17.59 12.70
N GLU A 9 -3.91 -18.65 11.91
CA GLU A 9 -2.79 -19.34 11.28
C GLU A 9 -2.08 -18.47 10.24
N LEU A 10 -2.83 -17.74 9.42
CA LEU A 10 -2.30 -16.78 8.45
C LEU A 10 -1.54 -15.63 9.12
N SER A 11 -2.06 -15.11 10.23
CA SER A 11 -1.36 -14.08 11.02
C SER A 11 -0.04 -14.59 11.60
N ARG A 12 -0.02 -15.83 12.14
CA ARG A 12 1.22 -16.47 12.61
C ARG A 12 2.23 -16.71 11.48
N ALA A 13 1.78 -17.17 10.31
CA ALA A 13 2.65 -17.38 9.16
C ALA A 13 3.29 -16.06 8.68
N ARG A 14 2.52 -14.96 8.63
CA ARG A 14 3.03 -13.62 8.30
C ARG A 14 4.02 -13.09 9.34
N GLN A 15 3.73 -13.29 10.63
CA GLN A 15 4.64 -12.91 11.71
C GLN A 15 5.95 -13.71 11.65
N GLY A 16 5.87 -15.02 11.37
CA GLY A 16 7.01 -15.90 11.13
C GLY A 16 7.87 -15.41 9.97
N LEU A 17 7.26 -15.15 8.82
CA LEU A 17 7.93 -14.60 7.64
C LEU A 17 8.68 -13.29 7.96
N ALA A 18 8.02 -12.35 8.65
CA ALA A 18 8.62 -11.07 9.03
C ALA A 18 9.79 -11.24 10.01
N SER A 19 9.71 -12.22 10.91
CA SER A 19 10.81 -12.56 11.82
C SER A 19 12.00 -13.16 11.07
N THR A 20 11.76 -14.14 10.19
CA THR A 20 12.81 -14.81 9.42
C THR A 20 13.50 -13.85 8.46
N ARG A 21 12.76 -12.92 7.83
CA ARG A 21 13.35 -11.86 6.98
C ARG A 21 14.25 -10.90 7.75
N ARG A 22 13.90 -10.56 9.01
CA ARG A 22 14.78 -9.77 9.89
C ARG A 22 16.05 -10.54 10.23
N SER A 23 15.94 -11.79 10.64
CA SER A 23 17.09 -12.67 10.93
C SER A 23 18.03 -12.83 9.71
N LEU A 24 17.47 -12.90 8.49
CA LEU A 24 18.25 -12.93 7.25
C LEU A 24 19.02 -11.63 7.01
N ARG A 25 18.38 -10.49 7.25
CA ARG A 25 19.04 -9.17 7.17
C ARG A 25 20.21 -9.10 8.15
N ASP A 26 19.99 -9.45 9.41
CA ASP A 26 21.01 -9.41 10.45
C ASP A 26 22.19 -10.35 10.12
N THR A 27 21.89 -11.53 9.56
CA THR A 27 22.92 -12.49 9.11
C THR A 27 23.75 -11.92 7.97
N ARG A 28 23.14 -11.25 6.99
CA ARG A 28 23.84 -10.59 5.88
C ARG A 28 24.65 -9.38 6.34
N GLU A 29 24.14 -8.61 7.29
CA GLU A 29 24.88 -7.51 7.91
C GLU A 29 26.10 -8.04 8.67
N THR A 30 25.95 -9.16 9.38
CA THR A 30 27.07 -9.83 10.05
C THR A 30 28.14 -10.26 9.03
N VAL A 31 27.75 -10.85 7.90
CA VAL A 31 28.70 -11.22 6.82
C VAL A 31 29.42 -9.99 6.27
N ASN A 32 28.71 -8.88 6.06
CA ASN A 32 29.28 -7.65 5.50
C ASN A 32 30.29 -6.98 6.47
N ASN A 33 30.11 -7.17 7.77
CA ASN A 33 30.99 -6.61 8.80
C ASN A 33 32.24 -7.46 9.07
N ILE A 34 32.34 -8.68 8.50
CA ILE A 34 33.52 -9.53 8.66
C ILE A 34 34.61 -9.05 7.69
N ILE A 35 35.78 -8.70 8.25
CA ILE A 35 36.99 -8.46 7.46
C ILE A 35 37.56 -9.83 7.10
N PRO A 36 37.61 -10.21 5.80
CA PRO A 36 38.16 -11.49 5.41
C PRO A 36 39.66 -11.51 5.74
N ASP A 37 40.06 -12.46 6.58
CA ASP A 37 41.44 -12.87 6.75
C ASP A 37 41.57 -14.37 6.46
N ASP A 38 42.73 -14.82 6.01
CA ASP A 38 42.97 -16.22 5.63
C ASP A 38 43.05 -17.16 6.86
N LYS A 39 42.48 -16.76 8.01
CA LYS A 39 42.44 -17.59 9.20
C LYS A 39 41.30 -18.60 9.11
N ASP A 40 41.59 -19.82 9.54
CA ASP A 40 40.61 -20.92 9.58
C ASP A 40 39.34 -20.55 10.35
N ASP A 41 39.45 -19.80 11.45
CA ASP A 41 38.30 -19.36 12.26
C ASP A 41 37.35 -18.43 11.47
N THR A 42 37.89 -17.52 10.66
CA THR A 42 37.12 -16.58 9.84
C THR A 42 36.44 -17.29 8.69
N ASN A 43 37.15 -18.23 8.05
CA ASN A 43 36.60 -19.07 6.99
C ASN A 43 35.48 -19.99 7.52
N GLN A 44 35.63 -20.56 8.72
CA GLN A 44 34.60 -21.36 9.37
C GLN A 44 33.37 -20.51 9.71
N LEU A 45 33.57 -19.30 10.26
CA LEU A 45 32.48 -18.38 10.57
C LEU A 45 31.68 -17.98 9.32
N LEU A 46 32.36 -17.70 8.20
CA LEU A 46 31.71 -17.38 6.92
C LEU A 46 30.92 -18.57 6.37
N ALA A 47 31.43 -19.79 6.50
CA ALA A 47 30.73 -21.01 6.11
C ALA A 47 29.45 -21.24 6.95
N ASP A 48 29.52 -21.04 8.26
CA ASP A 48 28.38 -21.19 9.16
C ASP A 48 27.31 -20.13 8.90
N LEU A 49 27.70 -18.89 8.62
CA LEU A 49 26.77 -17.81 8.24
C LEU A 49 26.12 -18.07 6.88
N ALA A 50 26.85 -18.62 5.91
CA ALA A 50 26.30 -19.02 4.62
C ALA A 50 25.28 -20.17 4.74
N ALA A 51 25.56 -21.15 5.61
CA ALA A 51 24.61 -22.22 5.92
C ALA A 51 23.34 -21.65 6.57
N LYS A 52 23.50 -20.74 7.54
CA LYS A 52 22.38 -20.06 8.20
C LYS A 52 21.54 -19.22 7.23
N GLU A 53 22.17 -18.50 6.30
CA GLU A 53 21.46 -17.76 5.24
C GLU A 53 20.64 -18.70 4.35
N LYS A 54 21.22 -19.84 3.93
CA LYS A 54 20.53 -20.85 3.14
C LYS A 54 19.28 -21.39 3.86
N ASP A 55 19.41 -21.68 5.16
CA ASP A 55 18.29 -22.20 5.96
C ASP A 55 17.18 -21.15 6.14
N LEU A 56 17.55 -19.88 6.35
CA LEU A 56 16.58 -18.78 6.46
C LEU A 56 15.83 -18.54 5.14
N LEU A 57 16.52 -18.66 3.99
CA LEU A 57 15.89 -18.57 2.67
C LEU A 57 14.91 -19.72 2.42
N ALA A 58 15.26 -20.94 2.84
CA ALA A 58 14.34 -22.08 2.76
C ALA A 58 13.08 -21.85 3.61
N GLN A 59 13.24 -21.41 4.86
CA GLN A 59 12.12 -21.09 5.75
C GLN A 59 11.22 -19.97 5.19
N ILE A 60 11.81 -18.95 4.55
CA ILE A 60 11.04 -17.90 3.87
C ILE A 60 10.17 -18.51 2.77
N GLY A 61 10.73 -19.41 1.95
CA GLY A 61 9.98 -20.12 0.91
C GLY A 61 8.81 -20.94 1.48
N ASP A 62 9.03 -21.64 2.59
CA ASP A 62 7.99 -22.43 3.26
C ASP A 62 6.85 -21.54 3.79
N PHE A 63 7.18 -20.40 4.42
CA PHE A 63 6.18 -19.44 4.89
C PHE A 63 5.40 -18.79 3.74
N GLU A 64 6.07 -18.43 2.63
CA GLU A 64 5.42 -17.86 1.45
C GLU A 64 4.46 -18.86 0.80
N ALA A 65 4.86 -20.13 0.68
CA ALA A 65 4.01 -21.20 0.19
C ALA A 65 2.78 -21.41 1.10
N ARG A 66 2.98 -21.42 2.43
CA ARG A 66 1.90 -21.59 3.40
C ARG A 66 0.91 -20.42 3.40
N ILE A 67 1.39 -19.18 3.27
CA ILE A 67 0.54 -17.99 3.13
C ILE A 67 -0.30 -18.09 1.85
N ALA A 68 0.31 -18.43 0.72
CA ALA A 68 -0.40 -18.58 -0.54
C ALA A 68 -1.49 -19.66 -0.49
N GLU A 69 -1.23 -20.79 0.19
CA GLU A 69 -2.22 -21.84 0.41
C GLU A 69 -3.41 -21.36 1.26
N LEU A 70 -3.13 -20.68 2.40
CA LEU A 70 -4.16 -20.16 3.30
C LEU A 70 -5.00 -19.06 2.64
N GLU A 71 -4.40 -18.20 1.82
CA GLU A 71 -5.11 -17.19 1.03
C GLU A 71 -6.01 -17.83 -0.03
N ALA A 72 -5.54 -18.87 -0.72
CA ALA A 72 -6.35 -19.60 -1.69
C ALA A 72 -7.55 -20.33 -1.06
N LEU A 73 -7.39 -20.85 0.17
CA LEU A 73 -8.49 -21.44 0.94
C LEU A 73 -9.53 -20.38 1.34
N ALA A 74 -9.08 -19.21 1.79
CA ALA A 74 -9.95 -18.09 2.12
C ALA A 74 -10.77 -17.64 0.90
N ASP A 75 -10.15 -17.51 -0.28
CA ASP A 75 -10.81 -17.11 -1.53
C ASP A 75 -11.85 -18.14 -2.00
N ARG A 76 -11.55 -19.44 -1.89
CA ARG A 76 -12.51 -20.52 -2.20
C ARG A 76 -13.73 -20.44 -1.28
N SER A 77 -13.53 -20.18 0.01
CA SER A 77 -14.63 -20.03 0.97
C SER A 77 -15.56 -18.86 0.63
N ILE A 78 -15.03 -17.77 0.05
CA ILE A 78 -15.79 -16.58 -0.32
C ILE A 78 -16.60 -16.84 -1.61
N SER A 79 -16.00 -17.57 -2.55
CA SER A 79 -16.66 -17.98 -3.80
C SER A 79 -17.84 -18.93 -3.54
N ASP A 80 -17.68 -19.91 -2.64
CA ASP A 80 -18.75 -20.87 -2.32
C ASP A 80 -19.94 -20.22 -1.59
N ILE A 81 -19.70 -19.20 -0.75
CA ILE A 81 -20.77 -18.43 -0.11
C ILE A 81 -21.51 -17.59 -1.14
N SER A 82 -20.79 -16.90 -2.03
CA SER A 82 -21.40 -16.10 -3.11
C SER A 82 -22.28 -16.97 -4.03
N ARG A 83 -21.87 -18.22 -4.27
CA ARG A 83 -22.62 -19.20 -5.05
C ARG A 83 -23.89 -19.69 -4.32
N ARG A 84 -23.85 -19.88 -3.00
CA ARG A 84 -25.04 -20.26 -2.21
C ARG A 84 -26.04 -19.12 -2.06
N GLU A 85 -25.57 -17.89 -1.85
CA GLU A 85 -26.41 -16.70 -1.73
C GLU A 85 -27.05 -16.29 -3.07
N GLY A 86 -26.36 -16.52 -4.19
CA GLY A 86 -26.90 -16.30 -5.53
C GLY A 86 -28.05 -17.23 -5.93
N ILE A 87 -28.13 -18.43 -5.33
CA ILE A 87 -29.20 -19.42 -5.62
C ILE A 87 -30.47 -19.14 -4.78
N SER A 88 -30.35 -18.51 -3.60
CA SER A 88 -31.52 -18.22 -2.73
C SER A 88 -32.38 -17.03 -3.17
N ARG A 89 -31.96 -16.24 -4.17
CA ARG A 89 -32.71 -15.04 -4.60
C ARG A 89 -33.71 -15.27 -5.74
N ILE A 90 -33.87 -16.50 -6.22
CA ILE A 90 -34.87 -16.84 -7.23
C ILE A 90 -35.91 -17.77 -6.61
N SER A 91 -36.87 -17.18 -5.91
CA SER A 91 -38.17 -17.82 -5.67
C SER A 91 -39.26 -16.79 -5.99
N PRO A 92 -40.19 -17.09 -6.90
CA PRO A 92 -41.29 -16.20 -7.22
C PRO A 92 -42.42 -16.42 -6.21
N HIS A 93 -42.86 -15.37 -5.53
CA HIS A 93 -44.23 -15.37 -5.02
C HIS A 93 -44.85 -14.00 -5.22
N GLU A 94 -46.01 -14.06 -5.86
CA GLU A 94 -46.86 -12.99 -6.29
C GLU A 94 -47.47 -12.20 -5.12
N GLU A 95 -47.70 -10.92 -5.44
CA GLU A 95 -48.66 -9.94 -4.94
C GLU A 95 -49.62 -10.34 -3.81
N GLU A 96 -49.73 -9.49 -2.78
CA GLU A 96 -51.02 -8.89 -2.40
C GLU A 96 -50.81 -7.49 -1.79
N ALA A 97 -51.87 -6.68 -1.93
CA ALA A 97 -51.91 -5.24 -1.91
C ALA A 97 -51.89 -4.57 -0.52
N PHE A 98 -51.71 -3.23 -0.54
CA PHE A 98 -52.32 -2.18 0.31
C PHE A 98 -52.60 -2.54 1.79
N VAL A 99 -52.17 -1.74 2.78
CA VAL A 99 -52.85 -0.50 3.22
C VAL A 99 -51.88 0.34 4.09
N SER A 100 -51.80 1.66 3.85
CA SER A 100 -51.50 2.68 4.88
C SER A 100 -52.82 3.40 5.20
N PRO A 101 -53.10 3.86 6.45
CA PRO A 101 -52.59 5.19 6.86
C PRO A 101 -52.45 5.49 8.38
N LEU A 102 -51.54 6.46 8.66
CA LEU A 102 -51.52 7.54 9.69
C LEU A 102 -51.83 7.31 11.20
N GLY A 103 -50.95 7.89 12.03
CA GLY A 103 -51.20 8.39 13.41
C GLY A 103 -49.89 8.80 14.11
N GLN A 104 -49.44 10.06 14.01
CA GLN A 104 -49.52 11.16 15.00
C GLN A 104 -48.64 11.06 16.27
N THR A 105 -47.71 12.05 16.40
CA THR A 105 -47.24 12.80 17.61
C THR A 105 -46.67 12.02 18.82
N SER A 106 -45.66 12.42 19.60
CA SER A 106 -44.90 13.65 19.85
C SER A 106 -43.69 13.28 20.76
N PRO A 107 -42.77 14.21 21.11
CA PRO A 107 -41.42 13.94 21.63
C PRO A 107 -41.31 13.99 23.17
N GLU A 108 -40.23 13.45 23.75
CA GLU A 108 -39.54 13.97 24.97
C GLU A 108 -38.19 13.24 25.19
N VAL A 109 -37.06 13.96 25.12
CA VAL A 109 -36.27 14.54 26.23
C VAL A 109 -35.46 13.52 27.05
N GLY A 110 -34.16 13.50 26.76
CA GLY A 110 -33.11 13.76 27.74
C GLY A 110 -32.73 12.65 28.72
N LYS A 111 -31.63 11.93 28.42
CA LYS A 111 -30.64 11.57 29.45
C LYS A 111 -29.22 11.77 28.92
N ARG A 112 -28.55 12.71 29.58
CA ARG A 112 -27.14 13.08 29.52
C ARG A 112 -26.35 11.99 30.26
N SER A 113 -25.45 11.31 29.56
CA SER A 113 -24.35 10.56 30.18
C SER A 113 -23.06 11.04 29.55
N THR A 114 -22.33 11.79 30.37
CA THR A 114 -20.93 12.15 30.18
C THR A 114 -20.07 10.91 30.37
N GLU A 115 -19.61 10.31 29.28
CA GLU A 115 -18.44 9.44 29.30
C GLU A 115 -17.42 10.03 28.34
N ALA A 116 -16.25 10.35 28.90
CA ALA A 116 -15.07 10.82 28.19
C ALA A 116 -14.66 9.75 27.16
N THR A 117 -15.22 9.86 25.97
CA THR A 117 -14.83 9.09 24.82
C THR A 117 -13.52 9.68 24.36
N SER A 118 -12.44 8.89 24.52
CA SER A 118 -11.24 8.99 23.70
C SER A 118 -11.65 9.45 22.30
N SER A 119 -11.25 10.67 21.95
CA SER A 119 -11.65 11.32 20.70
C SER A 119 -11.08 10.52 19.55
N ARG A 120 -11.88 9.58 19.01
CA ARG A 120 -11.67 9.07 17.66
C ARG A 120 -11.55 10.30 16.75
N PRO A 121 -10.51 10.40 15.92
CA PRO A 121 -10.43 11.50 14.97
C PRO A 121 -11.75 11.56 14.20
N SER A 122 -12.36 12.75 14.17
CA SER A 122 -13.61 13.00 13.47
C SER A 122 -13.42 12.56 12.03
N ARG A 123 -14.19 11.55 11.59
CA ARG A 123 -14.10 11.05 10.22
C ARG A 123 -14.32 12.17 9.23
N CYS A 124 -13.47 12.22 8.21
CA CYS A 124 -13.55 13.23 7.16
C CYS A 124 -14.81 13.02 6.32
N SER A 125 -15.55 14.10 6.04
CA SER A 125 -16.65 14.02 5.07
C SER A 125 -16.12 14.07 3.63
N ALA A 126 -16.86 13.48 2.69
CA ALA A 126 -16.53 13.52 1.26
C ALA A 126 -16.30 14.94 0.72
N ALA A 127 -17.07 15.92 1.21
CA ALA A 127 -16.93 17.33 0.85
C ALA A 127 -15.68 18.00 1.43
N SER A 128 -15.11 17.45 2.50
CA SER A 128 -13.86 17.93 3.10
C SER A 128 -12.65 17.36 2.35
N VAL A 129 -12.74 16.10 1.89
CA VAL A 129 -11.71 15.47 1.04
C VAL A 129 -11.45 16.27 -0.24
N THR A 130 -12.50 16.78 -0.89
CA THR A 130 -12.33 17.56 -2.13
C THR A 130 -11.61 18.89 -1.91
N LYS A 131 -11.67 19.44 -0.69
CA LYS A 131 -11.02 20.68 -0.28
C LYS A 131 -9.55 20.49 0.13
N LEU A 132 -9.08 19.26 0.28
CA LEU A 132 -7.68 19.01 0.64
C LEU A 132 -6.73 19.59 -0.42
N CYS A 133 -5.65 20.19 0.04
CA CYS A 133 -4.55 20.65 -0.81
C CYS A 133 -3.56 19.50 -0.96
N LEU A 134 -3.67 18.74 -2.06
CA LEU A 134 -2.73 17.68 -2.37
C LEU A 134 -1.67 18.21 -3.37
N PRO A 135 -0.41 17.75 -3.27
CA PRO A 135 0.62 18.09 -4.24
C PRO A 135 0.21 17.61 -5.64
N GLN A 136 0.79 18.21 -6.68
CA GLN A 136 0.69 17.71 -8.05
C GLN A 136 1.91 16.83 -8.33
N LEU A 137 1.72 15.75 -9.06
CA LEU A 137 2.83 14.93 -9.53
C LEU A 137 3.61 15.70 -10.59
N CYS A 138 4.91 15.88 -10.43
CA CYS A 138 5.73 16.56 -11.45
C CYS A 138 6.24 15.57 -12.49
N GLU A 139 6.91 14.51 -12.04
CA GLU A 139 7.53 13.49 -12.89
C GLU A 139 7.03 12.07 -12.57
N PRO A 140 7.10 11.11 -13.51
CA PRO A 140 6.74 9.72 -13.23
C PRO A 140 7.62 9.05 -12.17
N SER A 141 8.88 9.46 -12.03
CA SER A 141 9.82 8.92 -11.04
C SER A 141 9.36 9.15 -9.61
N ASP A 142 8.75 10.30 -9.36
CA ASP A 142 8.42 10.77 -8.02
C ASP A 142 7.12 10.16 -7.49
N LEU A 143 6.52 9.24 -8.26
CA LEU A 143 5.22 8.66 -7.97
C LEU A 143 5.18 7.94 -6.61
N GLN A 144 6.30 7.35 -6.18
CA GLN A 144 6.40 6.69 -4.88
C GLN A 144 6.28 7.72 -3.74
N SER A 145 7.14 8.74 -3.74
CA SER A 145 7.11 9.83 -2.76
C SER A 145 5.79 10.62 -2.80
N HIS A 146 5.20 10.74 -3.99
CA HIS A 146 3.88 11.35 -4.18
C HIS A 146 2.77 10.57 -3.46
N TYR A 147 2.80 9.24 -3.51
CA TYR A 147 1.89 8.44 -2.70
C TYR A 147 2.08 8.72 -1.23
N GLU A 148 3.31 8.67 -0.72
CA GLU A 148 3.58 8.86 0.71
C GLU A 148 3.03 10.21 1.23
N ALA A 149 3.26 11.29 0.47
CA ALA A 149 2.72 12.61 0.81
C ALA A 149 1.18 12.65 0.82
N ILE A 150 0.53 12.03 -0.17
CA ILE A 150 -0.93 11.98 -0.24
C ILE A 150 -1.50 11.10 0.87
N GLU A 151 -0.94 9.91 1.08
CA GLU A 151 -1.39 8.96 2.10
C GLU A 151 -1.32 9.62 3.50
N HIS A 152 -0.22 10.29 3.80
CA HIS A 152 -0.08 11.06 5.05
C HIS A 152 -1.17 12.13 5.17
N THR A 153 -1.42 12.90 4.11
CA THR A 153 -2.44 13.96 4.12
C THR A 153 -3.86 13.38 4.30
N LEU A 154 -4.15 12.22 3.70
CA LEU A 154 -5.44 11.56 3.84
C LEU A 154 -5.67 11.03 5.26
N VAL A 155 -4.62 10.51 5.91
CA VAL A 155 -4.68 10.05 7.30
C VAL A 155 -4.84 11.23 8.24
N GLU A 156 -4.04 12.29 8.06
CA GLU A 156 -4.14 13.53 8.84
C GLU A 156 -5.54 14.16 8.73
N ALA A 157 -6.14 14.13 7.54
CA ALA A 157 -7.49 14.61 7.31
C ALA A 157 -8.60 13.70 7.88
N GLY A 158 -8.26 12.50 8.37
CA GLY A 158 -9.20 11.50 8.87
C GLY A 158 -10.03 10.79 7.78
N ALA A 159 -9.51 10.73 6.55
CA ALA A 159 -10.14 10.07 5.40
C ALA A 159 -9.69 8.60 5.22
N ALA A 160 -8.59 8.24 5.87
CA ALA A 160 -7.99 6.92 5.83
C ALA A 160 -7.25 6.62 7.14
N ASP A 161 -6.97 5.35 7.39
CA ASP A 161 -6.11 4.91 8.49
C ASP A 161 -5.02 3.99 7.96
N TYR A 162 -3.85 3.98 8.60
CA TYR A 162 -2.87 2.92 8.37
C TYR A 162 -3.31 1.65 9.10
N GLY A 163 -3.42 0.55 8.36
CA GLY A 163 -3.60 -0.77 8.94
C GLY A 163 -2.31 -1.30 9.60
N GLU A 164 -2.42 -2.45 10.26
CA GLU A 164 -1.31 -3.07 11.02
C GLU A 164 -0.09 -3.42 10.15
N GLU A 165 -0.27 -3.59 8.83
CA GLU A 165 0.80 -3.88 7.87
C GLU A 165 1.35 -2.62 7.16
N GLY A 166 1.02 -1.42 7.65
CA GLY A 166 1.40 -0.15 6.99
C GLY A 166 0.64 0.14 5.70
N ARG A 167 -0.35 -0.68 5.36
CA ARG A 167 -1.22 -0.48 4.20
C ARG A 167 -2.31 0.54 4.51
N LEU A 168 -2.53 1.48 3.60
CA LEU A 168 -3.58 2.47 3.75
C LEU A 168 -4.98 1.85 3.57
N SER A 169 -5.86 2.08 4.54
CA SER A 169 -7.28 1.72 4.48
C SER A 169 -8.12 2.99 4.35
N VAL A 170 -8.56 3.31 3.14
CA VAL A 170 -9.45 4.44 2.87
C VAL A 170 -10.87 4.11 3.32
N HIS A 171 -11.49 5.02 4.09
CA HIS A 171 -12.84 4.81 4.60
C HIS A 171 -13.87 4.72 3.47
N SER A 172 -14.80 3.78 3.59
CA SER A 172 -15.81 3.44 2.57
C SER A 172 -16.59 4.65 2.05
N GLU A 173 -16.94 5.56 2.95
CA GLU A 173 -17.75 6.75 2.73
C GLU A 173 -17.07 7.80 1.85
N VAL A 174 -15.74 7.77 1.71
CA VAL A 174 -14.96 8.76 0.97
C VAL A 174 -14.12 8.17 -0.16
N LYS A 175 -14.15 6.85 -0.40
CA LYS A 175 -13.33 6.17 -1.43
C LYS A 175 -13.37 6.86 -2.79
N VAL A 176 -14.57 7.20 -3.28
CA VAL A 176 -14.76 7.84 -4.59
C VAL A 176 -14.19 9.25 -4.60
N SER A 177 -14.40 10.02 -3.53
CA SER A 177 -13.88 11.39 -3.40
C SER A 177 -12.36 11.42 -3.31
N VAL A 178 -11.78 10.50 -2.54
CA VAL A 178 -10.33 10.31 -2.43
C VAL A 178 -9.73 9.95 -3.78
N MET A 179 -10.29 8.96 -4.48
CA MET A 179 -9.78 8.55 -5.78
C MET A 179 -9.92 9.66 -6.83
N THR A 180 -11.06 10.36 -6.87
CA THR A 180 -11.26 11.51 -7.77
C THR A 180 -10.23 12.61 -7.50
N LYS A 181 -10.00 12.92 -6.22
CA LYS A 181 -9.01 13.92 -5.81
C LYS A 181 -7.60 13.48 -6.19
N PHE A 182 -7.24 12.23 -5.93
CA PHE A 182 -5.96 11.65 -6.34
C PHE A 182 -5.74 11.74 -7.86
N LEU A 183 -6.72 11.35 -8.67
CA LEU A 183 -6.63 11.43 -10.13
C LEU A 183 -6.37 12.87 -10.60
N SER A 184 -6.94 13.87 -9.91
CA SER A 184 -6.65 15.29 -10.22
C SER A 184 -5.20 15.69 -10.00
N THR A 185 -4.50 15.06 -9.04
CA THR A 185 -3.07 15.30 -8.76
C THR A 185 -2.13 14.80 -9.84
N LEU A 186 -2.62 13.93 -10.74
CA LEU A 186 -1.79 13.28 -11.76
C LEU A 186 -1.87 13.98 -13.12
N THR A 187 -2.69 15.02 -13.25
CA THR A 187 -3.09 15.58 -14.55
C THR A 187 -1.95 16.15 -15.38
N SER A 188 -0.90 16.64 -14.72
CA SER A 188 0.40 17.06 -15.26
C SER A 188 1.12 15.93 -16.01
N VAL A 189 1.08 14.70 -15.49
CA VAL A 189 1.77 13.53 -16.06
C VAL A 189 0.76 12.63 -16.80
N ARG A 190 0.50 12.96 -18.07
CA ARG A 190 -0.57 12.35 -18.87
C ARG A 190 -0.50 10.82 -18.95
N SER A 191 0.70 10.23 -19.02
CA SER A 191 0.90 8.78 -19.09
C SER A 191 0.43 8.07 -17.81
N VAL A 192 0.81 8.61 -16.65
CA VAL A 192 0.42 8.12 -15.33
C VAL A 192 -1.08 8.34 -15.11
N HIS A 193 -1.60 9.53 -15.39
CA HIS A 193 -3.02 9.85 -15.23
C HIS A 193 -3.92 8.94 -16.09
N LYS A 194 -3.59 8.72 -17.36
CA LYS A 194 -4.37 7.82 -18.24
C LYS A 194 -4.42 6.40 -17.68
N ARG A 195 -3.30 5.90 -17.16
CA ARG A 195 -3.23 4.57 -16.56
C ARG A 195 -4.01 4.49 -15.25
N ALA A 196 -3.92 5.52 -14.42
CA ALA A 196 -4.65 5.63 -13.15
C ALA A 196 -6.16 5.63 -13.39
N MET A 197 -6.64 6.43 -14.34
CA MET A 197 -8.05 6.47 -14.76
C MET A 197 -8.56 5.10 -15.22
N ALA A 198 -7.76 4.36 -16.00
CA ALA A 198 -8.13 3.02 -16.45
C ALA A 198 -8.18 2.04 -15.27
N ALA A 199 -7.17 2.05 -14.39
CA ALA A 199 -7.12 1.19 -13.21
C ALA A 199 -8.30 1.46 -12.25
N ALA A 200 -8.62 2.73 -12.01
CA ALA A 200 -9.71 3.13 -11.13
C ALA A 200 -11.08 2.66 -11.64
N ARG A 201 -11.29 2.61 -12.97
CA ARG A 201 -12.51 2.05 -13.57
C ARG A 201 -12.59 0.53 -13.40
N VAL A 202 -11.48 -0.17 -13.58
CA VAL A 202 -11.42 -1.64 -13.49
C VAL A 202 -11.57 -2.13 -12.04
N HIS A 203 -10.93 -1.44 -11.10
CA HIS A 203 -10.84 -1.86 -9.70
C HIS A 203 -11.82 -1.13 -8.77
N GLY A 204 -12.88 -0.53 -9.31
CA GLY A 204 -13.93 0.10 -8.49
C GLY A 204 -13.43 1.21 -7.56
N GLN A 205 -12.43 1.98 -7.99
CA GLN A 205 -11.79 3.05 -7.20
C GLN A 205 -11.08 2.57 -5.92
N ASP A 206 -10.70 1.29 -5.82
CA ASP A 206 -9.90 0.80 -4.70
C ASP A 206 -8.48 1.41 -4.71
N TRP A 207 -8.14 2.12 -3.64
CA TRP A 207 -6.85 2.81 -3.50
C TRP A 207 -5.66 1.89 -3.74
N ASN A 208 -5.65 0.74 -3.07
CA ASN A 208 -4.50 -0.14 -3.05
C ASN A 208 -4.34 -0.89 -4.37
N LEU A 209 -5.45 -1.31 -4.99
CA LEU A 209 -5.37 -1.94 -6.31
C LEU A 209 -4.88 -0.95 -7.37
N VAL A 210 -5.35 0.30 -7.34
CA VAL A 210 -4.86 1.35 -8.25
C VAL A 210 -3.38 1.66 -8.00
N ARG A 211 -2.99 1.84 -6.73
CA ARG A 211 -1.59 2.03 -6.31
C ARG A 211 -0.72 0.91 -6.85
N ASN A 212 -1.09 -0.35 -6.62
CA ASN A 212 -0.33 -1.52 -7.08
C ASN A 212 -0.15 -1.55 -8.60
N VAL A 213 -1.20 -1.24 -9.37
CA VAL A 213 -1.11 -1.18 -10.84
C VAL A 213 -0.13 -0.11 -11.31
N LEU A 214 -0.12 1.04 -10.65
CA LEU A 214 0.74 2.16 -11.00
C LEU A 214 2.19 1.93 -10.54
N SER A 215 2.40 1.48 -9.30
CA SER A 215 3.72 1.11 -8.79
C SER A 215 4.35 -0.01 -9.62
N ALA A 216 3.57 -1.01 -10.03
CA ALA A 216 4.03 -2.07 -10.92
C ALA A 216 4.36 -1.58 -12.34
N ARG A 217 4.00 -0.35 -12.74
CA ARG A 217 4.33 0.19 -14.07
C ARG A 217 5.44 1.24 -14.01
N PHE A 218 5.42 2.12 -13.03
CA PHE A 218 6.25 3.32 -12.98
C PHE A 218 7.31 3.26 -11.86
N CYS A 219 7.02 2.59 -10.74
CA CYS A 219 7.93 2.49 -9.59
C CYS A 219 8.78 1.21 -9.61
N ARG A 220 8.84 0.46 -10.73
CA ARG A 220 9.69 -0.73 -10.81
C ARG A 220 11.15 -0.30 -10.82
N ARG A 221 11.99 -0.97 -10.02
CA ARG A 221 13.44 -0.69 -9.97
C ARG A 221 14.11 -0.66 -11.34
N SER A 222 13.72 -1.56 -12.27
CA SER A 222 14.26 -1.57 -13.64
C SER A 222 13.91 -0.30 -14.43
N VAL A 223 12.68 0.21 -14.25
CA VAL A 223 12.19 1.42 -14.92
C VAL A 223 12.86 2.66 -14.31
N LEU A 224 12.93 2.72 -12.98
CA LEU A 224 13.62 3.80 -12.28
C LEU A 224 15.10 3.85 -12.65
N ARG A 225 15.77 2.69 -12.76
CA ARG A 225 17.17 2.62 -13.22
C ARG A 225 17.35 3.15 -14.64
N GLU A 226 16.46 2.79 -15.56
CA GLU A 226 16.50 3.31 -16.93
C GLU A 226 16.35 4.83 -16.96
N MET A 227 15.40 5.38 -16.20
CA MET A 227 15.21 6.84 -16.05
C MET A 227 16.42 7.52 -15.40
N TYR A 228 17.01 6.91 -14.37
CA TYR A 228 18.23 7.38 -13.73
C TYR A 228 19.39 7.46 -14.72
N ASP A 229 19.66 6.39 -15.47
CA ASP A 229 20.74 6.35 -16.46
C ASP A 229 20.52 7.38 -17.57
N GLU A 230 19.27 7.59 -18.01
CA GLU A 230 18.91 8.60 -19.00
C GLU A 230 19.17 10.02 -18.47
N LYS A 231 18.63 10.37 -17.29
CA LYS A 231 18.83 11.69 -16.69
C LYS A 231 20.31 11.94 -16.37
N LEU A 232 21.04 10.94 -15.87
CA LEU A 232 22.46 11.05 -15.56
C LEU A 232 23.30 11.31 -16.83
N ARG A 233 22.98 10.65 -17.96
CA ARG A 233 23.66 10.92 -19.24
C ARG A 233 23.34 12.30 -19.80
N ALA A 234 22.13 12.80 -19.55
CA ALA A 234 21.71 14.14 -19.97
C ALA A 234 22.29 15.25 -19.07
N LEU A 235 22.69 14.91 -17.84
CA LEU A 235 23.23 15.85 -16.87
C LEU A 235 24.58 16.39 -17.35
N THR A 236 24.61 17.65 -17.75
CA THR A 236 25.81 18.32 -18.26
C THR A 236 26.01 19.65 -17.54
N TYR A 237 27.24 19.89 -17.09
CA TYR A 237 27.59 21.14 -16.44
C TYR A 237 27.88 22.21 -17.50
N GLY A 238 26.91 23.11 -17.73
CA GLY A 238 27.02 24.20 -18.70
C GLY A 238 27.83 25.42 -18.22
N GLY A 239 28.44 25.34 -17.03
CA GLY A 239 29.30 26.38 -16.46
C GLY A 239 28.65 27.14 -15.30
N VAL A 240 29.43 28.05 -14.69
CA VAL A 240 29.09 28.69 -13.40
C VAL A 240 27.76 29.44 -13.41
N LYS A 241 27.34 29.98 -14.57
CA LYS A 241 26.07 30.71 -14.69
C LYS A 241 24.83 29.80 -14.63
N GLN A 242 25.00 28.49 -14.80
CA GLN A 242 23.94 27.48 -14.78
C GLN A 242 24.15 26.50 -13.61
N ILE A 243 24.90 26.91 -12.58
CA ILE A 243 25.21 26.03 -11.45
C ILE A 243 23.93 25.63 -10.69
N ASP A 244 22.99 26.56 -10.51
CA ASP A 244 21.75 26.28 -9.79
C ASP A 244 20.89 25.28 -10.56
N ASP A 245 20.69 25.49 -11.87
CA ASP A 245 19.96 24.56 -12.75
C ASP A 245 20.62 23.16 -12.76
N PHE A 246 21.95 23.11 -12.78
CA PHE A 246 22.70 21.86 -12.72
C PHE A 246 22.51 21.15 -11.38
N LEU A 247 22.58 21.89 -10.27
CA LEU A 247 22.38 21.33 -8.92
C LEU A 247 20.95 20.84 -8.72
N GLU A 248 19.94 21.54 -9.26
CA GLU A 248 18.55 21.11 -9.24
C GLU A 248 18.38 19.80 -10.03
N ALA A 249 18.88 19.74 -11.27
CA ALA A 249 18.84 18.52 -12.07
C ALA A 249 19.62 17.36 -11.44
N ALA A 250 20.76 17.65 -10.79
CA ALA A 250 21.53 16.65 -10.05
C ALA A 250 20.77 16.13 -8.81
N SER A 251 20.05 17.01 -8.11
CA SER A 251 19.19 16.64 -6.98
C SER A 251 18.07 15.69 -7.42
N GLU A 252 17.42 15.97 -8.56
CA GLU A 252 16.42 15.06 -9.12
C GLU A 252 17.00 13.68 -9.42
N VAL A 253 18.19 13.62 -10.04
CA VAL A 253 18.88 12.35 -10.32
C VAL A 253 19.20 11.61 -9.02
N PHE A 254 19.63 12.33 -7.98
CA PHE A 254 19.91 11.78 -6.67
C PHE A 254 18.65 11.22 -5.99
N HIS A 255 17.49 11.85 -6.13
CA HIS A 255 16.24 11.31 -5.57
C HIS A 255 15.90 9.95 -6.19
N ILE A 256 16.06 9.79 -7.51
CA ILE A 256 15.86 8.49 -8.17
C ILE A 256 16.89 7.47 -7.69
N PHE A 257 18.13 7.90 -7.44
CA PHE A 257 19.18 7.04 -6.90
C PHE A 257 18.78 6.45 -5.54
N VAL A 258 18.28 7.27 -4.60
CA VAL A 258 17.84 6.82 -3.28
C VAL A 258 16.73 5.77 -3.39
N ASP A 259 15.78 5.93 -4.32
CA ASP A 259 14.71 4.96 -4.55
C ASP A 259 15.20 3.63 -5.12
N ILE A 260 16.26 3.66 -5.95
CA ILE A 260 16.87 2.46 -6.51
C ILE A 260 17.76 1.77 -5.48
N PHE A 261 18.49 2.52 -4.68
CA PHE A 261 19.53 2.07 -3.75
C PHE A 261 19.27 2.56 -2.32
N PRO A 262 18.17 2.13 -1.67
CA PRO A 262 17.78 2.66 -0.36
C PRO A 262 18.71 2.27 0.80
N ASN A 263 19.79 1.52 0.56
CA ASN A 263 20.73 1.03 1.58
C ASN A 263 22.22 1.11 1.14
N ASP A 264 22.54 1.82 0.06
CA ASP A 264 23.93 2.14 -0.33
C ASP A 264 24.26 3.60 0.06
#